data_AF-A0A846PID5-F1
#
_entry.id   AF-A0A846PID5-F1
#
_cell.length_a   1.000
_cell.length_b   1.000
_cell.length_c   1.000
_cell.angle_alpha   90.00
_cell.angle_beta   90.00
_cell.angle_gamma   90.00
#
_symmetry.space_group_name_H-M   'P 1'
#
loop_
_entity.id
_entity.type
_entity.pdbx_description
1 polymer ?
#
loop_
_entity_poly.entity_id
_entity_poly.type
_entity_poly.pdbx_seq_one_letter_code
_entity_poly.pdbx_strand_id
1 'polypeptide(L)'
;MKMDYSFFLGCTIPAREPSFEASSRLVFKKLGVNLIDLNGAVCCAPAPIESIDHNTSRAMQAYNIVLAERANHDLLTLCNGCFQALVRTNRLLKKDREMRASVNEVLSSLGKEYKGTVEVVDFMEVLNSDSMKEKIKESISKPLRSIRAAAFYGCHSLKPSDLLMLDDPDQPRILDDLIELTGAESIPYKNKMRCCGGLLRGVSDDLARKLAQDKLFNITQAKADCIVTTCPF
;
A
#
# COMPACT_ATOMS: atom_id res chain seq x y z
N MET A 1 -2.76 6.66 -18.24
CA MET A 1 -2.05 6.04 -17.09
C MET A 1 -0.57 6.31 -17.23
N LYS A 2 0.13 6.70 -16.15
CA LYS A 2 1.59 6.88 -16.18
C LYS A 2 2.28 5.52 -16.27
N MET A 3 3.42 5.46 -16.96
CA MET A 3 4.23 4.24 -17.11
C MET A 3 5.46 4.24 -16.21
N ASP A 4 5.79 5.37 -15.59
CA ASP A 4 6.95 5.53 -14.73
C ASP A 4 6.52 6.01 -13.34
N TYR A 5 6.94 5.30 -12.30
CA TYR A 5 6.65 5.62 -10.91
C TYR A 5 7.92 5.62 -10.07
N SER A 6 8.03 6.59 -9.17
CA SER A 6 8.96 6.54 -8.05
C SER A 6 8.52 5.43 -7.10
N PHE A 7 9.39 4.44 -6.85
CA PHE A 7 9.02 3.22 -6.15
C PHE A 7 9.41 3.27 -4.67
N PHE A 8 8.40 3.38 -3.80
CA PHE A 8 8.56 3.44 -2.35
C PHE A 8 8.40 2.07 -1.71
N LEU A 9 9.54 1.48 -1.33
CA LEU A 9 9.64 0.17 -0.70
C LEU A 9 9.23 0.15 0.78
N GLY A 10 9.24 1.30 1.45
CA GLY A 10 9.08 1.36 2.90
C GLY A 10 10.24 0.66 3.63
N CYS A 11 9.95 0.03 4.77
CA CYS A 11 10.97 -0.61 5.62
C CYS A 11 10.93 -2.14 5.59
N THR A 12 9.74 -2.75 5.73
CA THR A 12 9.61 -4.19 5.91
C THR A 12 9.96 -4.98 4.65
N ILE A 13 9.58 -4.49 3.47
CA ILE A 13 9.85 -5.15 2.18
C ILE A 13 11.36 -5.36 1.98
N PRO A 14 12.20 -4.31 1.99
CA PRO A 14 13.63 -4.50 1.73
C PRO A 14 14.34 -5.23 2.88
N ALA A 15 13.84 -5.11 4.12
CA ALA A 15 14.50 -5.70 5.29
C ALA A 15 14.11 -7.16 5.58
N ARG A 16 12.91 -7.59 5.21
CA ARG A 16 12.34 -8.88 5.63
C ARG A 16 11.62 -9.64 4.52
N GLU A 17 10.98 -8.94 3.59
CA GLU A 17 10.19 -9.54 2.51
C GLU A 17 10.72 -9.16 1.10
N PRO A 18 12.01 -9.42 0.78
CA PRO A 18 12.62 -8.99 -0.49
C PRO A 18 12.01 -9.70 -1.70
N SER A 19 11.36 -10.85 -1.49
CA SER A 19 10.60 -11.55 -2.53
C SER A 19 9.42 -10.73 -3.04
N PHE A 20 8.82 -9.88 -2.20
CA PHE A 20 7.72 -9.02 -2.60
C PHE A 20 8.21 -7.93 -3.58
N GLU A 21 9.33 -7.28 -3.27
CA GLU A 21 9.97 -6.35 -4.21
C GLU A 21 10.36 -7.04 -5.53
N ALA A 22 11.06 -8.17 -5.45
CA ALA A 22 11.55 -8.87 -6.63
C ALA A 22 10.41 -9.29 -7.57
N SER A 23 9.33 -9.85 -7.01
CA SER A 23 8.15 -10.26 -7.78
C SER A 23 7.42 -9.06 -8.37
N SER A 24 7.20 -7.98 -7.61
CA SER A 24 6.57 -6.77 -8.12
C SER A 24 7.35 -6.14 -9.27
N ARG A 25 8.68 -6.02 -9.17
CA ARG A 25 9.50 -5.48 -10.27
C ARG A 25 9.36 -6.30 -11.54
N LEU A 26 9.35 -7.63 -11.43
CA LEU A 26 9.16 -8.52 -12.59
C LEU A 26 7.77 -8.38 -13.21
N VAL A 27 6.73 -8.32 -12.38
CA VAL A 27 5.34 -8.14 -12.83
C VAL A 27 5.18 -6.79 -13.53
N PHE A 28 5.55 -5.68 -12.87
CA PHE A 28 5.42 -4.34 -13.46
C PHE A 28 6.23 -4.19 -14.75
N LYS A 29 7.46 -4.71 -14.79
CA LYS A 29 8.27 -4.73 -16.02
C LYS A 29 7.57 -5.48 -17.16
N LYS A 30 6.98 -6.64 -16.88
CA LYS A 30 6.22 -7.41 -17.88
C LYS A 30 5.00 -6.65 -18.41
N LEU A 31 4.37 -5.83 -17.56
CA LEU A 31 3.23 -4.98 -17.92
C LEU A 31 3.65 -3.64 -18.58
N GLY A 32 4.95 -3.39 -18.73
CA GLY A 32 5.50 -2.18 -19.34
C GLY A 32 5.45 -0.95 -18.43
N VAL A 33 5.50 -1.16 -17.12
CA VAL A 33 5.58 -0.09 -16.10
C VAL A 33 6.98 -0.13 -15.48
N ASN A 34 7.65 1.03 -15.45
CA ASN A 34 8.96 1.19 -14.85
C ASN A 34 8.83 1.65 -13.40
N LEU A 35 9.44 0.88 -12.50
CA LEU A 35 9.57 1.21 -11.09
C LEU A 35 10.97 1.78 -10.86
N ILE A 36 11.04 3.09 -10.61
CA ILE A 36 12.28 3.86 -10.48
C ILE A 36 12.64 3.95 -9.00
N ASP A 37 13.89 3.62 -8.66
CA ASP A 37 14.33 3.61 -7.27
C ASP A 37 14.29 5.02 -6.66
N LEU A 38 13.64 5.12 -5.49
CA LEU A 38 13.56 6.36 -4.74
C LEU A 38 14.73 6.49 -3.76
N ASN A 39 15.90 6.86 -4.29
CA ASN A 39 17.12 6.97 -3.49
C ASN A 39 16.99 8.00 -2.36
N GLY A 40 17.43 7.62 -1.17
CA GLY A 40 17.37 8.47 0.03
C GLY A 40 16.01 8.50 0.73
N ALA A 41 15.06 7.66 0.31
CA ALA A 41 13.80 7.45 1.00
C ALA A 41 14.03 6.96 2.44
N VAL A 42 13.16 7.39 3.35
CA VAL A 42 13.15 7.03 4.77
C VAL A 42 11.82 6.36 5.13
N CYS A 43 11.70 5.87 6.36
CA CYS A 43 10.45 5.31 6.87
C CYS A 43 9.27 6.27 6.62
N CYS A 44 8.10 5.73 6.25
CA CYS A 44 6.87 6.49 6.06
C CYS A 44 6.28 7.04 7.38
N ALA A 45 6.94 6.80 8.52
CA ALA A 45 6.50 7.23 9.85
C ALA A 45 4.99 6.99 10.07
N PRO A 46 4.53 5.72 10.04
CA PRO A 46 3.11 5.39 10.02
C PRO A 46 2.44 5.71 11.37
N ALA A 47 1.15 5.36 11.50
CA ALA A 47 0.31 5.69 12.65
C ALA A 47 0.96 5.56 14.05
N PRO A 48 1.82 4.57 14.37
CA PRO A 48 2.52 4.55 15.65
C PRO A 48 3.38 5.79 15.92
N ILE A 49 4.09 6.31 14.92
CA ILE A 49 4.87 7.56 15.05
C ILE A 49 3.94 8.77 15.09
N GLU A 50 2.90 8.77 14.25
CA GLU A 50 1.90 9.85 14.23
C GLU A 50 1.18 10.00 15.59
N SER A 51 0.98 8.90 16.33
CA SER A 51 0.37 8.93 17.67
C SER A 51 1.25 9.57 18.75
N ILE A 52 2.55 9.74 18.48
CA ILE A 52 3.49 10.40 19.38
C ILE A 52 3.60 11.87 19.00
N ASP A 53 3.88 12.17 17.73
CA ASP A 53 3.94 13.54 17.23
C ASP A 53 3.51 13.63 15.76
N HIS A 54 2.44 14.39 15.53
CA HIS A 54 1.85 14.55 14.22
C HIS A 54 2.78 15.30 13.25
N ASN A 55 3.52 16.31 13.72
CA ASN A 55 4.33 17.16 12.86
C ASN A 55 5.56 16.41 12.33
N THR A 56 6.22 15.65 13.20
CA THR A 56 7.34 14.77 12.84
C THR A 56 6.91 13.73 11.81
N SER A 57 5.80 13.04 12.06
CA SER A 57 5.25 12.04 11.14
C SER A 57 4.96 12.65 9.75
N ARG A 58 4.31 13.81 9.70
CA ARG A 58 3.99 14.52 8.45
C ARG A 58 5.24 15.02 7.73
N ALA A 59 6.22 15.58 8.45
CA ALA A 59 7.46 16.05 7.86
C ALA A 59 8.25 14.91 7.21
N MET A 60 8.33 13.74 7.86
CA MET A 60 8.98 12.55 7.29
C MET A 60 8.23 12.00 6.07
N GLN A 61 6.89 12.02 6.11
CA GLN A 61 6.06 11.60 4.96
C GLN A 61 6.24 12.56 3.77
N ALA A 62 6.17 13.87 4.03
CA ALA A 62 6.38 14.90 3.03
C ALA A 62 7.78 14.86 2.43
N TYR A 63 8.81 14.58 3.25
CA TYR A 63 10.18 14.38 2.77
C TYR A 63 10.24 13.32 1.66
N ASN A 64 9.58 12.17 1.86
CA ASN A 64 9.54 11.11 0.86
C ASN A 64 8.79 11.53 -0.41
N ILE A 65 7.70 12.29 -0.27
CA ILE A 65 6.95 12.81 -1.42
C ILE A 65 7.81 13.80 -2.22
N VAL A 66 8.57 14.67 -1.56
CA VAL A 66 9.50 15.62 -2.21
C VAL A 66 10.56 14.91 -3.05
N LEU A 67 11.03 13.73 -2.62
CA LEU A 67 11.95 12.94 -3.45
C LEU A 67 11.29 12.54 -4.77
N ALA A 68 10.03 12.15 -4.74
CA ALA A 68 9.26 11.80 -5.93
C ALA A 68 8.96 13.04 -6.81
N GLU A 69 8.68 14.20 -6.20
CA GLU A 69 8.53 15.48 -6.92
C GLU A 69 9.79 15.85 -7.69
N ARG A 70 10.96 15.67 -7.09
CA ARG A 70 12.25 15.92 -7.76
C ARG A 70 12.51 14.96 -8.91
N ALA A 71 12.04 13.72 -8.79
CA ALA A 71 12.09 12.74 -9.86
C ALA A 71 11.03 12.96 -10.94
N ASN A 72 10.05 13.85 -10.71
CA ASN A 72 8.92 14.13 -11.61
C ASN A 72 8.09 12.88 -11.96
N HIS A 73 7.96 11.96 -10.99
CA HIS A 73 7.17 10.73 -11.12
C HIS A 73 6.27 10.56 -9.90
N ASP A 74 5.06 10.03 -10.11
CA ASP A 74 4.17 9.69 -8.99
C ASP A 74 4.79 8.61 -8.11
N LEU A 75 4.41 8.63 -6.83
CA LEU A 75 4.95 7.74 -5.82
C LEU A 75 4.07 6.49 -5.71
N LEU A 76 4.61 5.33 -6.05
CA LEU A 76 3.94 4.03 -5.94
C LEU A 76 4.47 3.25 -4.75
N THR A 77 3.59 2.59 -4.00
CA THR A 77 3.99 1.70 -2.89
C THR A 77 3.22 0.38 -2.90
N LEU A 78 3.84 -0.66 -2.32
CA LEU A 78 3.27 -2.01 -2.14
C LEU A 78 2.73 -2.25 -0.72
N CYS A 79 2.71 -1.23 0.13
CA CYS A 79 2.39 -1.38 1.55
C CYS A 79 1.24 -0.47 1.94
N ASN A 80 0.14 -1.07 2.39
CA ASN A 80 -1.03 -0.35 2.90
C ASN A 80 -0.69 0.75 3.93
N GLY A 81 0.22 0.44 4.87
CA GLY A 81 0.63 1.41 5.90
C GLY A 81 1.39 2.60 5.31
N CYS A 82 2.22 2.36 4.30
CA CYS A 82 2.93 3.43 3.59
C CYS A 82 1.96 4.24 2.74
N PHE A 83 1.07 3.56 2.01
CA PHE A 83 0.05 4.18 1.17
C PHE A 83 -0.82 5.15 1.97
N GLN A 84 -1.42 4.69 3.07
CA GLN A 84 -2.27 5.53 3.89
C GLN A 84 -1.55 6.76 4.43
N ALA A 85 -0.35 6.57 4.97
CA ALA A 85 0.44 7.66 5.56
C ALA A 85 0.79 8.72 4.51
N LEU A 86 1.34 8.28 3.37
CA LEU A 86 1.80 9.16 2.31
C LEU A 86 0.64 9.84 1.57
N VAL A 87 -0.44 9.12 1.23
CA VAL A 87 -1.64 9.71 0.60
C VAL A 87 -2.29 10.73 1.52
N ARG A 88 -2.44 10.40 2.80
CA ARG A 88 -3.02 11.31 3.79
C ARG A 88 -2.25 12.60 3.88
N THR A 89 -0.93 12.53 4.03
CA THR A 89 -0.11 13.74 4.06
C THR A 89 -0.15 14.49 2.74
N ASN A 90 -0.06 13.81 1.58
CA ASN A 90 -0.15 14.48 0.27
C ASN A 90 -1.47 15.27 0.13
N ARG A 91 -2.61 14.63 0.44
CA ARG A 91 -3.94 15.25 0.34
C ARG A 91 -4.13 16.38 1.35
N LEU A 92 -3.67 16.21 2.58
CA LEU A 92 -3.76 17.25 3.62
C LEU A 92 -2.92 18.47 3.23
N LEU A 93 -1.64 18.28 2.87
CA LEU A 93 -0.76 19.40 2.51
C LEU A 93 -1.24 20.11 1.23
N LYS A 94 -1.85 19.41 0.26
CA LYS A 94 -2.48 20.04 -0.92
C LYS A 94 -3.64 20.98 -0.55
N LYS A 95 -4.41 20.65 0.48
CA LYS A 95 -5.60 21.41 0.90
C LYS A 95 -5.29 22.49 1.94
N ASP A 96 -4.43 22.19 2.90
CA ASP A 96 -4.12 23.04 4.04
C ASP A 96 -2.79 23.78 3.83
N ARG A 97 -2.86 25.10 3.66
CA ARG A 97 -1.70 25.95 3.42
C ARG A 97 -0.87 26.18 4.68
N GLU A 98 -1.49 26.25 5.85
CA GLU A 98 -0.79 26.48 7.11
C GLU A 98 0.00 25.23 7.50
N MET A 99 -0.62 24.06 7.39
CA MET A 99 0.07 22.79 7.60
C MET A 99 1.23 22.60 6.60
N ARG A 100 1.02 22.99 5.34
CA ARG A 100 2.10 22.99 4.33
C ARG A 100 3.25 23.90 4.72
N ALA A 101 2.98 25.11 5.20
CA ALA A 101 4.01 26.05 5.63
C ALA A 101 4.83 25.48 6.79
N SER A 102 4.17 24.92 7.81
CA SER A 102 4.85 24.29 8.96
C SER A 102 5.72 23.09 8.55
N VAL A 103 5.23 22.23 7.66
CA VAL A 103 6.02 21.12 7.12
C VAL A 103 7.21 21.63 6.30
N ASN A 104 7.01 22.65 5.47
CA ASN A 104 8.08 23.24 4.66
C ASN A 104 9.15 23.96 5.51
N GLU A 105 8.78 24.51 6.67
CA GLU A 105 9.76 25.04 7.63
C GLU A 105 10.76 23.96 8.05
N VAL A 106 10.28 22.77 8.42
CA VAL A 106 11.15 21.63 8.76
C VAL A 106 11.97 21.18 7.56
N LEU A 107 11.34 21.01 6.39
CA LEU A 107 12.01 20.56 5.17
C LEU A 107 13.09 21.53 4.66
N SER A 108 12.91 22.83 4.91
CA SER A 108 13.86 23.88 4.48
C SER A 108 15.24 23.70 5.11
N SER A 109 15.31 23.20 6.34
CA SER A 109 16.57 22.85 7.03
C SER A 109 17.39 21.76 6.30
N LEU A 110 16.73 20.99 5.43
CA LEU A 110 17.32 19.94 4.59
C LEU A 110 17.47 20.38 3.12
N GLY A 111 17.24 21.67 2.82
CA GLY A 111 17.21 22.19 1.45
C GLY A 111 16.11 21.55 0.60
N LYS A 112 14.95 21.24 1.21
CA LYS A 112 13.79 20.62 0.57
C LYS A 112 12.53 21.48 0.74
N GLU A 113 11.59 21.31 -0.17
CA GLU A 113 10.31 22.00 -0.18
C GLU A 113 9.27 21.09 -0.85
N TYR A 114 8.12 20.91 -0.20
CA TYR A 114 6.96 20.23 -0.75
C TYR A 114 6.11 21.18 -1.61
N LYS A 115 5.79 20.75 -2.83
CA LYS A 115 5.06 21.54 -3.82
C LYS A 115 3.67 21.00 -4.17
N GLY A 116 3.39 19.75 -3.84
CA GLY A 116 2.16 19.04 -4.19
C GLY A 116 2.02 18.69 -5.68
N THR A 117 3.13 18.39 -6.37
CA THR A 117 3.14 18.18 -7.83
C THR A 117 2.98 16.73 -8.27
N VAL A 118 2.97 15.79 -7.34
CA VAL A 118 2.84 14.35 -7.62
C VAL A 118 1.67 13.73 -6.85
N GLU A 119 1.19 12.60 -7.33
CA GLU A 119 0.26 11.74 -6.61
C GLU A 119 0.98 10.58 -5.91
N VAL A 120 0.31 10.03 -4.90
CA VAL A 120 0.72 8.81 -4.22
C VAL A 120 -0.33 7.75 -4.56
N VAL A 121 0.10 6.63 -5.09
CA VAL A 121 -0.78 5.57 -5.61
C VAL A 121 -0.49 4.23 -4.97
N ASP A 122 -1.55 3.44 -4.75
CA ASP A 122 -1.42 2.03 -4.38
C ASP A 122 -1.17 1.21 -5.63
N PHE A 123 -0.33 0.18 -5.54
CA PHE A 123 -0.05 -0.68 -6.68
C PHE A 123 -1.29 -1.38 -7.23
N MET A 124 -2.28 -1.71 -6.38
CA MET A 124 -3.54 -2.30 -6.80
C MET A 124 -4.31 -1.33 -7.71
N GLU A 125 -4.30 -0.03 -7.41
CA GLU A 125 -4.96 1.00 -8.24
C GLU A 125 -4.44 0.96 -9.67
N VAL A 126 -3.11 0.86 -9.82
CA VAL A 126 -2.45 0.78 -11.13
C VAL A 126 -2.86 -0.51 -11.86
N LEU A 127 -2.76 -1.66 -11.18
CA LEU A 127 -3.07 -2.96 -11.75
C LEU A 127 -4.57 -3.13 -12.10
N ASN A 128 -5.46 -2.40 -11.42
CA ASN A 128 -6.89 -2.52 -11.60
C ASN A 128 -7.45 -1.75 -12.80
N SER A 129 -6.67 -0.86 -13.40
CA SER A 129 -7.11 -0.15 -14.61
C SER A 129 -7.39 -1.13 -15.76
N ASP A 130 -8.38 -0.83 -16.62
CA ASP A 130 -8.79 -1.72 -17.72
C ASP A 130 -7.61 -2.13 -18.60
N SER A 131 -6.76 -1.14 -18.96
CA SER A 131 -5.56 -1.39 -19.76
C SER A 131 -4.55 -2.32 -19.08
N MET A 132 -4.43 -2.28 -17.74
CA MET A 132 -3.56 -3.20 -17.02
C MET A 132 -4.20 -4.57 -16.87
N LYS A 133 -5.51 -4.66 -16.62
CA LYS A 133 -6.23 -5.92 -16.57
C LYS A 133 -6.10 -6.70 -17.88
N GLU A 134 -6.17 -6.03 -19.02
CA GLU A 134 -5.93 -6.64 -20.34
C GLU A 134 -4.50 -7.18 -20.47
N LYS A 135 -3.49 -6.34 -20.19
CA LYS A 135 -2.08 -6.78 -20.23
C LYS A 135 -1.78 -7.94 -19.27
N ILE A 136 -2.42 -7.96 -18.09
CA ILE A 136 -2.30 -9.06 -17.14
C ILE A 136 -2.88 -10.33 -17.76
N LYS A 137 -4.11 -10.29 -18.30
CA LYS A 137 -4.75 -11.44 -18.97
C LYS A 137 -3.85 -12.04 -20.06
N GLU A 138 -3.29 -11.19 -20.92
CA GLU A 138 -2.39 -11.59 -22.00
C GLU A 138 -1.06 -12.17 -21.50
N SER A 139 -0.61 -11.75 -20.31
CA SER A 139 0.66 -12.19 -19.73
C SER A 139 0.56 -13.50 -18.93
N ILE A 140 -0.65 -14.01 -18.66
CA ILE A 140 -0.83 -15.25 -17.89
C ILE A 140 -0.38 -16.45 -18.71
N SER A 141 0.76 -17.01 -18.33
CA SER A 141 1.30 -18.25 -18.91
C SER A 141 0.84 -19.50 -18.14
N LYS A 142 0.56 -19.38 -16.84
CA LYS A 142 0.11 -20.49 -15.98
C LYS A 142 -1.05 -20.04 -15.07
N PRO A 143 -2.31 -20.28 -15.50
CA PRO A 143 -3.49 -19.95 -14.69
C PRO A 143 -3.51 -20.71 -13.37
N LEU A 144 -3.96 -20.05 -12.29
CA LEU A 144 -4.01 -20.59 -10.93
C LEU A 144 -5.35 -21.29 -10.59
N ARG A 145 -5.93 -22.02 -11.56
CA ARG A 145 -7.31 -22.56 -11.51
C ARG A 145 -7.65 -23.46 -10.32
N SER A 146 -6.65 -24.04 -9.67
CA SER A 146 -6.83 -24.94 -8.53
C SER A 146 -6.57 -24.27 -7.18
N ILE A 147 -6.40 -22.95 -7.14
CA ILE A 147 -6.08 -22.20 -5.92
C ILE A 147 -7.32 -21.44 -5.44
N ARG A 148 -7.69 -21.70 -4.19
CA ARG A 148 -8.71 -20.98 -3.44
C ARG A 148 -8.02 -19.98 -2.52
N ALA A 149 -8.00 -18.72 -2.92
CA ALA A 149 -7.30 -17.66 -2.24
C ALA A 149 -8.23 -16.88 -1.30
N ALA A 150 -7.80 -16.67 -0.06
CA ALA A 150 -8.44 -15.73 0.85
C ALA A 150 -7.84 -14.34 0.66
N ALA A 151 -8.58 -13.43 0.02
CA ALA A 151 -8.19 -12.03 -0.10
C ALA A 151 -8.14 -11.35 1.28
N PHE A 152 -6.98 -10.78 1.62
CA PHE A 152 -6.78 -9.99 2.82
C PHE A 152 -6.30 -8.57 2.47
N TYR A 153 -7.27 -7.67 2.35
CA TYR A 153 -7.10 -6.27 1.97
C TYR A 153 -6.24 -5.45 2.93
N GLY A 154 -6.21 -5.79 4.22
CA GLY A 154 -5.73 -4.90 5.27
C GLY A 154 -6.64 -3.67 5.48
N CYS A 155 -6.37 -2.91 6.53
CA CYS A 155 -7.22 -1.76 6.92
C CYS A 155 -6.82 -0.46 6.20
N HIS A 156 -5.52 -0.21 6.07
CA HIS A 156 -4.96 1.05 5.55
C HIS A 156 -4.94 1.14 4.01
N SER A 157 -5.42 0.14 3.28
CA SER A 157 -5.69 0.28 1.83
C SER A 157 -7.01 1.01 1.57
N LEU A 158 -8.00 0.84 2.47
CA LEU A 158 -9.39 1.27 2.25
C LEU A 158 -9.87 2.35 3.23
N LYS A 159 -9.22 2.48 4.40
CA LYS A 159 -9.65 3.36 5.48
C LYS A 159 -8.54 4.34 5.89
N PRO A 160 -8.85 5.64 6.11
CA PRO A 160 -10.18 6.26 6.09
C PRO A 160 -10.70 6.48 4.65
N SER A 161 -11.95 6.11 4.40
CA SER A 161 -12.50 5.91 3.04
C SER A 161 -12.75 7.21 2.28
N ASP A 162 -13.12 8.27 2.98
CA ASP A 162 -13.25 9.63 2.46
C ASP A 162 -11.92 10.20 1.96
N LEU A 163 -10.82 9.71 2.54
CA LEU A 163 -9.48 10.16 2.19
C LEU A 163 -8.76 9.23 1.24
N LEU A 164 -8.91 7.91 1.28
CA LEU A 164 -8.17 7.02 0.38
C LEU A 164 -8.91 6.82 -0.95
N MET A 165 -10.21 6.54 -0.89
CA MET A 165 -11.08 6.32 -2.04
C MET A 165 -10.54 5.28 -3.05
N LEU A 166 -9.85 4.24 -2.55
CA LEU A 166 -9.28 3.18 -3.40
C LEU A 166 -10.35 2.20 -3.91
N ASP A 167 -11.27 1.83 -3.03
CA ASP A 167 -12.37 0.90 -3.30
C ASP A 167 -13.46 1.06 -2.22
N ASP A 168 -14.57 0.32 -2.32
CA ASP A 168 -15.60 0.29 -1.29
C ASP A 168 -15.01 -0.22 0.05
N PRO A 169 -15.15 0.53 1.17
CA PRO A 169 -14.49 0.18 2.42
C PRO A 169 -15.10 -1.01 3.17
N ASP A 170 -16.32 -1.42 2.80
CA ASP A 170 -17.07 -2.49 3.45
C ASP A 170 -17.27 -3.70 2.53
N GLN A 171 -17.31 -3.50 1.22
CA GLN A 171 -17.43 -4.53 0.18
C GLN A 171 -16.43 -4.34 -0.98
N PRO A 172 -15.11 -4.31 -0.71
CA PRO A 172 -14.12 -4.10 -1.75
C PRO A 172 -14.05 -5.30 -2.71
N ARG A 173 -13.64 -5.02 -3.95
CA ARG A 173 -13.47 -5.98 -5.03
C ARG A 173 -12.12 -5.94 -5.71
N ILE A 174 -11.32 -4.87 -5.56
CA ILE A 174 -10.07 -4.68 -6.30
C ILE A 174 -9.09 -5.85 -6.14
N LEU A 175 -8.89 -6.36 -4.92
CA LEU A 175 -7.99 -7.49 -4.69
C LEU A 175 -8.60 -8.81 -5.15
N ASP A 176 -9.90 -9.00 -4.94
CA ASP A 176 -10.61 -10.18 -5.41
C ASP A 176 -10.56 -10.30 -6.94
N ASP A 177 -10.86 -9.21 -7.64
CA ASP A 177 -10.83 -9.13 -9.10
C ASP A 177 -9.42 -9.41 -9.63
N LEU A 178 -8.37 -8.87 -8.99
CA LEU A 178 -6.99 -9.14 -9.36
C LEU A 178 -6.59 -10.60 -9.12
N ILE A 179 -7.06 -11.23 -8.04
CA ILE A 179 -6.88 -12.66 -7.78
C ILE A 179 -7.58 -13.49 -8.85
N GLU A 180 -8.85 -13.21 -9.10
CA GLU A 180 -9.69 -13.92 -10.08
C GLU A 180 -9.12 -13.79 -11.50
N LEU A 181 -8.50 -12.65 -11.82
CA LEU A 181 -7.82 -12.41 -13.08
C LEU A 181 -6.72 -13.44 -13.36
N THR A 182 -6.01 -13.90 -12.33
CA THR A 182 -4.96 -14.95 -12.45
C THR A 182 -5.52 -16.35 -12.70
N GLY A 183 -6.84 -16.51 -12.61
CA GLY A 183 -7.56 -17.78 -12.67
C GLY A 183 -7.76 -18.46 -11.31
N ALA A 184 -7.26 -17.90 -10.21
CA ALA A 184 -7.57 -18.38 -8.86
C ALA A 184 -9.01 -18.02 -8.46
N GLU A 185 -9.57 -18.75 -7.50
CA GLU A 185 -10.86 -18.41 -6.89
C GLU A 185 -10.63 -17.52 -5.67
N SER A 186 -11.18 -16.29 -5.66
CA SER A 186 -11.20 -15.48 -4.43
C SER A 186 -12.39 -15.86 -3.56
N ILE A 187 -12.13 -16.52 -2.43
CA ILE A 187 -13.21 -17.11 -1.63
C ILE A 187 -13.76 -16.14 -0.57
N PRO A 188 -15.08 -16.15 -0.32
CA PRO A 188 -15.65 -15.45 0.81
C PRO A 188 -15.31 -16.16 2.12
N TYR A 189 -15.10 -15.40 3.19
CA TYR A 189 -14.93 -15.94 4.53
C TYR A 189 -15.48 -14.96 5.57
N LYS A 190 -15.86 -15.51 6.73
CA LYS A 190 -16.41 -14.73 7.83
C LYS A 190 -15.41 -13.67 8.30
N ASN A 191 -15.89 -12.45 8.56
CA ASN A 191 -15.07 -11.34 9.03
C ASN A 191 -13.90 -10.97 8.09
N LYS A 192 -14.11 -11.07 6.77
CA LYS A 192 -13.12 -10.72 5.74
C LYS A 192 -12.46 -9.35 5.95
N MET A 193 -13.22 -8.34 6.37
CA MET A 193 -12.72 -6.99 6.59
C MET A 193 -12.12 -6.73 7.98
N ARG A 194 -12.04 -7.75 8.85
CA ARG A 194 -11.49 -7.59 10.20
C ARG A 194 -9.96 -7.44 10.17
N CYS A 195 -9.44 -6.60 11.06
CA CYS A 195 -8.01 -6.32 11.23
C CYS A 195 -7.19 -7.57 11.60
N CYS A 196 -5.93 -7.65 11.14
CA CYS A 196 -4.98 -8.71 11.53
C CYS A 196 -4.36 -8.51 12.92
N GLY A 197 -4.43 -7.30 13.48
CA GLY A 197 -3.78 -6.95 14.74
C GLY A 197 -2.29 -6.56 14.63
N GLY A 198 -1.72 -6.50 13.42
CA GLY A 198 -0.28 -6.26 13.21
C GLY A 198 0.26 -5.01 13.90
N LEU A 199 -0.44 -3.88 13.83
CA LEU A 199 -0.02 -2.62 14.47
C LEU A 199 -0.12 -2.62 16.01
N LEU A 200 -0.70 -3.64 16.62
CA LEU A 200 -0.72 -3.82 18.08
C LEU A 200 0.49 -4.61 18.58
N ARG A 201 1.27 -5.23 17.68
CA ARG A 201 2.50 -5.94 18.06
C ARG A 201 3.49 -4.98 18.71
N GLY A 202 4.06 -5.38 19.84
CA GLY A 202 4.94 -4.55 20.68
C GLY A 202 4.20 -3.67 21.69
N VAL A 203 2.87 -3.55 21.60
CA VAL A 203 2.04 -2.77 22.54
C VAL A 203 1.07 -3.66 23.29
N SER A 204 0.32 -4.50 22.58
CA SER A 204 -0.65 -5.45 23.13
C SER A 204 -0.58 -6.77 22.36
N ASP A 205 0.49 -7.52 22.64
CA ASP A 205 0.83 -8.74 21.91
C ASP A 205 -0.23 -9.83 21.98
N ASP A 206 -0.91 -9.96 23.12
CA ASP A 206 -1.98 -10.96 23.30
C ASP A 206 -3.22 -10.62 22.49
N LEU A 207 -3.60 -9.33 22.43
CA LEU A 207 -4.70 -8.88 21.59
C LEU A 207 -4.34 -9.02 20.11
N ALA A 208 -3.12 -8.63 19.71
CA ALA A 208 -2.61 -8.80 18.35
C ALA A 208 -2.70 -10.28 17.93
N ARG A 209 -2.22 -11.19 18.78
CA ARG A 209 -2.25 -12.63 18.53
C ARG A 209 -3.67 -13.15 18.41
N LYS A 210 -4.58 -12.74 19.30
CA LYS A 210 -5.99 -13.17 19.27
C LYS A 210 -6.68 -12.73 17.97
N LEU A 211 -6.45 -11.49 17.51
CA LEU A 211 -7.01 -11.01 16.24
C LEU A 211 -6.49 -11.80 15.04
N ALA A 212 -5.18 -12.08 15.00
CA ALA A 212 -4.58 -12.91 13.96
C ALA A 212 -5.14 -14.35 13.98
N GLN A 213 -5.28 -14.96 15.16
CA GLN A 213 -5.87 -16.29 15.33
C GLN A 213 -7.32 -16.35 14.85
N ASP A 214 -8.16 -15.39 15.24
CA ASP A 214 -9.56 -15.30 14.78
C ASP A 214 -9.62 -15.21 13.24
N LYS A 215 -8.73 -14.43 12.62
CA LYS A 215 -8.63 -14.30 11.16
C LYS A 215 -8.26 -15.62 10.50
N LEU A 216 -7.17 -16.24 10.95
CA LEU A 216 -6.67 -17.51 10.42
C LEU A 216 -7.69 -18.64 10.61
N PHE A 217 -8.40 -18.65 11.74
CA PHE A 217 -9.48 -19.59 11.99
C PHE A 217 -10.58 -19.47 10.92
N ASN A 218 -11.11 -18.26 10.68
CA ASN A 218 -12.17 -18.06 9.68
C ASN A 218 -11.71 -18.41 8.25
N ILE A 219 -10.47 -18.09 7.90
CA ILE A 219 -9.86 -18.44 6.59
C ILE A 219 -9.72 -19.96 6.46
N THR A 220 -9.26 -20.64 7.51
CA THR A 220 -9.11 -22.10 7.53
C THR A 220 -10.47 -22.80 7.42
N GLN A 221 -11.50 -22.30 8.10
CA GLN A 221 -12.87 -22.82 7.98
C GLN A 221 -13.44 -22.67 6.56
N ALA A 222 -13.05 -21.62 5.84
CA ALA A 222 -13.42 -21.42 4.44
C ALA A 222 -12.64 -22.34 3.47
N LYS A 223 -11.65 -23.09 3.98
CA LYS A 223 -10.77 -24.00 3.24
C LYS A 223 -10.00 -23.28 2.13
N ALA A 224 -9.40 -22.12 2.46
CA ALA A 224 -8.46 -21.45 1.59
C ALA A 224 -7.15 -22.25 1.48
N ASP A 225 -6.56 -22.28 0.30
CA ASP A 225 -5.23 -22.84 0.05
C ASP A 225 -4.13 -21.82 0.39
N CYS A 226 -4.42 -20.53 0.25
CA CYS A 226 -3.48 -19.46 0.57
C CYS A 226 -4.20 -18.17 1.01
N ILE A 227 -3.42 -17.26 1.57
CA ILE A 227 -3.84 -15.88 1.87
C ILE A 227 -3.09 -14.98 0.90
N VAL A 228 -3.82 -14.09 0.22
CA VAL A 228 -3.23 -13.04 -0.61
C VAL A 228 -3.38 -11.73 0.12
N THR A 229 -2.28 -11.05 0.41
CA THR A 229 -2.27 -9.77 1.13
C THR A 229 -1.45 -8.73 0.40
N THR A 230 -1.79 -7.47 0.64
CA THR A 230 -1.19 -6.28 0.03
C THR A 230 -0.35 -5.48 1.03
N CYS A 231 -0.04 -6.08 2.18
CA CYS A 231 0.67 -5.44 3.28
C CYS A 231 1.79 -6.36 3.78
N PRO A 232 3.04 -5.89 3.81
CA PRO A 232 4.16 -6.67 4.36
C PRO A 232 4.15 -6.77 5.90
N PHE A 233 3.19 -6.12 6.57
CA PHE A 233 3.08 -5.98 8.03
C PHE A 233 2.11 -6.98 8.65
#